data_AF-A0A356L2N6-F1
#
_entry.id   AF-A0A356L2N6-F1
#
_cell.length_a   1.000
_cell.length_b   1.000
_cell.length_c   1.000
_cell.angle_alpha   90.00
_cell.angle_beta   90.00
_cell.angle_gamma   90.00
#
_symmetry.space_group_name_H-M   'P 1'
#
loop_
_entity.id
_entity.type
_entity.pdbx_description
1 polymer ?
#
loop_
_entity_poly.entity_id
_entity_poly.type
_entity_poly.pdbx_seq_one_letter_code
_entity_poly.pdbx_strand_id
1 'polypeptide(L)'
;MAEQALVQARVDKELKQEVSEIYEALGMDLPTAIRMFFVRSKMVRGLPFETTLPSTVVTRKEALNALDDMFHQASNAPEMTLDEINQEIAAVRANRKVDRK
;
A
#
# COMPACT_ATOMS: atom_id res chain seq x y z
N MET A 1 -28.60 -14.61 -20.95
CA MET A 1 -27.97 -13.53 -21.73
C MET A 1 -27.57 -12.45 -20.72
N ALA A 2 -26.30 -12.07 -20.63
CA ALA A 2 -25.91 -10.98 -19.74
C ALA A 2 -26.42 -9.65 -20.32
N GLU A 3 -27.05 -8.83 -19.49
CA GLU A 3 -27.50 -7.48 -19.88
C GLU A 3 -26.27 -6.61 -20.18
N GLN A 4 -26.23 -6.01 -21.36
CA GLN A 4 -25.12 -5.15 -21.78
C GLN A 4 -25.45 -3.70 -21.45
N ALA A 5 -24.53 -3.01 -20.77
CA ALA A 5 -24.62 -1.59 -20.48
C ALA A 5 -23.58 -0.80 -21.29
N LEU A 6 -23.97 0.38 -21.79
CA LEU A 6 -23.08 1.28 -22.53
C LEU A 6 -22.33 2.20 -21.56
N VAL A 7 -21.01 2.32 -21.74
CA VAL A 7 -20.18 3.29 -21.02
C VAL A 7 -19.69 4.35 -22.00
N GLN A 8 -20.02 5.62 -21.73
CA GLN A 8 -19.56 6.77 -22.51
C GLN A 8 -18.76 7.71 -21.61
N ALA A 9 -17.54 8.06 -22.05
CA ALA A 9 -16.68 9.02 -21.37
C ALA A 9 -16.14 10.02 -22.39
N ARG A 10 -16.09 11.31 -22.03
CA ARG A 10 -15.39 12.33 -22.82
C ARG A 10 -13.90 12.24 -22.49
N VAL A 11 -13.09 12.15 -23.53
CA VAL A 11 -11.63 12.11 -23.43
C VAL A 11 -11.05 13.05 -24.48
N ASP A 12 -9.86 13.56 -24.20
CA ASP A 12 -9.10 14.31 -25.18
C ASP A 12 -8.78 13.42 -26.42
N LYS A 13 -8.76 14.04 -27.61
CA LYS A 13 -8.57 13.31 -28.86
C LYS A 13 -7.15 12.78 -29.00
N GLU A 14 -6.16 13.58 -28.64
CA GLU A 14 -4.73 13.20 -28.74
C GLU A 14 -4.45 12.07 -27.75
N LEU A 15 -4.90 12.22 -26.51
CA LEU A 15 -4.79 11.17 -25.50
C LEU A 15 -5.43 9.84 -25.96
N LYS A 16 -6.63 9.90 -26.53
CA LYS A 16 -7.30 8.70 -27.05
C LYS A 16 -6.46 8.02 -28.14
N GLN A 17 -5.86 8.81 -29.03
CA GLN A 17 -5.09 8.29 -30.14
C GLN A 17 -3.79 7.64 -29.66
N GLU A 18 -3.02 8.32 -28.81
CA GLU A 18 -1.79 7.78 -28.20
C GLU A 18 -2.04 6.45 -27.47
N VAL A 19 -3.09 6.41 -26.64
CA VAL A 19 -3.43 5.22 -25.88
C VAL A 19 -3.92 4.07 -26.78
N SER A 20 -4.59 4.40 -27.90
CA SER A 20 -5.03 3.38 -28.86
C SER A 20 -3.82 2.74 -29.55
N GLU A 21 -2.83 3.53 -29.95
CA GLU A 21 -1.59 3.03 -30.57
C GLU A 21 -0.81 2.11 -29.62
N ILE A 22 -0.73 2.48 -28.33
CA ILE A 22 -0.11 1.63 -27.30
C ILE A 22 -0.81 0.27 -27.19
N TYR A 23 -2.15 0.26 -27.13
CA TYR A 23 -2.91 -0.99 -26.98
C TYR A 23 -2.86 -1.85 -28.25
N GLU A 24 -2.88 -1.24 -29.43
CA GLU A 24 -2.72 -1.96 -30.70
C GLU A 24 -1.34 -2.62 -30.80
N ALA A 25 -0.28 -1.94 -30.36
CA ALA A 25 1.07 -2.52 -30.26
C ALA A 25 1.13 -3.70 -29.27
N LEU A 26 0.25 -3.72 -28.27
CA LEU A 26 0.08 -4.84 -27.33
C LEU A 26 -0.90 -5.92 -27.85
N GLY A 27 -1.47 -5.75 -29.04
CA GLY A 27 -2.40 -6.70 -29.66
C GLY A 27 -3.82 -6.65 -29.09
N MET A 28 -4.27 -5.51 -28.56
CA MET A 28 -5.61 -5.34 -28.01
C MET A 28 -6.29 -4.03 -28.43
N ASP A 29 -7.62 -4.02 -28.49
CA ASP A 29 -8.40 -2.82 -28.76
C ASP A 29 -8.74 -2.06 -27.47
N LEU A 30 -8.96 -0.74 -27.60
CA LEU A 30 -9.32 0.14 -26.49
C LEU A 30 -10.54 -0.35 -25.67
N PRO A 31 -11.64 -0.84 -26.29
CA PRO A 31 -12.74 -1.46 -25.54
C PRO A 31 -12.33 -2.68 -24.71
N THR A 32 -11.41 -3.53 -25.19
CA THR A 32 -10.90 -4.67 -24.39
C THR A 32 -10.11 -4.18 -23.20
N ALA A 33 -9.24 -3.19 -23.37
CA ALA A 33 -8.50 -2.60 -22.26
C ALA A 33 -9.44 -2.04 -21.18
N ILE A 34 -10.51 -1.32 -21.57
CA ILE A 34 -11.53 -0.80 -20.63
C ILE A 34 -12.26 -1.94 -19.91
N ARG A 35 -12.59 -3.04 -20.61
CA ARG A 35 -13.19 -4.23 -19.97
C ARG A 35 -12.22 -4.86 -18.95
N MET A 36 -10.95 -4.99 -19.30
CA MET A 36 -9.92 -5.51 -18.38
C MET A 36 -9.77 -4.63 -17.15
N PHE A 37 -9.79 -3.30 -17.32
CA PHE A 37 -9.81 -2.34 -16.23
C PHE A 37 -10.97 -2.63 -15.25
N PHE A 38 -12.21 -2.74 -15.74
CA PHE A 38 -13.36 -3.03 -14.86
C PHE A 38 -13.26 -4.38 -14.16
N VAL A 39 -12.81 -5.43 -14.86
CA VAL A 39 -12.61 -6.76 -14.26
C VAL A 39 -11.58 -6.68 -13.14
N ARG A 40 -10.45 -6.01 -13.37
CA ARG A 40 -9.41 -5.86 -12.36
C ARG A 40 -9.88 -5.01 -11.18
N SER A 41 -10.56 -3.88 -11.42
CA SER A 41 -11.16 -3.05 -10.38
C SER A 41 -12.11 -3.83 -9.49
N LYS A 42 -12.94 -4.70 -10.09
CA LYS A 42 -13.85 -5.60 -9.35
C LYS A 42 -13.08 -6.60 -8.48
N MET A 43 -12.01 -7.20 -9.01
CA MET A 43 -11.20 -8.18 -8.26
C MET A 43 -10.50 -7.56 -7.05
N VAL A 44 -9.95 -6.36 -7.21
CA VAL A 44 -9.20 -5.69 -6.12
C VAL A 44 -10.09 -4.81 -5.23
N ARG A 45 -11.38 -4.66 -5.56
CA ARG A 45 -12.34 -3.78 -4.89
C ARG A 45 -11.82 -2.33 -4.74
N GLY A 46 -11.19 -1.82 -5.80
CA GLY A 46 -10.53 -0.51 -5.80
C GLY A 46 -10.00 -0.15 -7.18
N LEU A 47 -9.16 0.89 -7.25
CA LEU A 47 -8.49 1.26 -8.49
C LEU A 47 -7.35 0.26 -8.79
N PRO A 48 -7.23 -0.22 -10.04
CA PRO A 48 -6.25 -1.23 -10.43
C PRO A 48 -4.89 -0.63 -10.78
N PHE A 49 -4.57 0.50 -10.14
CA PHE A 49 -3.30 1.22 -10.20
C PHE A 49 -3.09 1.93 -8.87
N GLU A 50 -1.85 2.29 -8.58
CA GLU A 50 -1.50 3.00 -7.34
C GLU A 50 -2.11 4.41 -7.35
N THR A 51 -2.86 4.74 -6.30
CA THR A 51 -3.59 6.03 -6.18
C THR A 51 -2.85 7.04 -5.31
N THR A 52 -1.69 6.66 -4.78
CA THR A 52 -0.84 7.54 -4.00
C THR A 52 0.09 8.28 -4.94
N LEU A 53 0.24 9.59 -4.74
CA LEU A 53 1.44 10.28 -5.19
C LEU A 53 2.64 9.50 -4.65
N PRO A 54 3.72 9.27 -5.41
CA PRO A 54 4.88 8.56 -4.90
C PRO A 54 5.34 9.28 -3.63
N SER A 55 5.02 8.71 -2.46
CA SER A 55 5.59 9.15 -1.20
C SER A 55 7.08 8.93 -1.37
N THR A 56 7.89 9.97 -1.18
CA THR A 56 9.36 9.95 -1.20
C THR A 56 9.87 8.53 -1.04
N VAL A 57 10.36 7.94 -2.13
CA VAL A 57 10.86 6.56 -2.14
C VAL A 57 11.91 6.50 -1.06
N VAL A 58 11.59 5.92 0.10
CA VAL A 58 12.58 5.70 1.15
C VAL A 58 13.55 4.72 0.52
N THR A 59 14.69 5.24 0.11
CA THR A 59 15.73 4.44 -0.53
C THR A 59 16.18 3.39 0.47
N ARG A 60 16.64 2.23 -0.01
CA ARG A 60 17.24 1.21 0.86
C ARG A 60 18.28 1.82 1.81
N LYS A 61 19.00 2.83 1.36
CA LYS A 61 19.99 3.56 2.15
C LYS A 61 19.36 4.34 3.31
N GLU A 62 18.28 5.08 3.06
CA GLU A 62 17.56 5.80 4.12
C GLU A 62 16.93 4.84 5.12
N ALA A 63 16.40 3.69 4.66
CA ALA A 63 15.88 2.67 5.56
C ALA A 63 16.97 2.05 6.45
N LEU A 64 18.16 1.79 5.90
CA LEU A 64 19.30 1.28 6.67
C LEU A 64 19.82 2.32 7.67
N ASN A 65 19.94 3.58 7.27
CA ASN A 65 20.34 4.66 8.18
C ASN A 65 19.36 4.81 9.35
N ALA A 66 18.04 4.74 9.08
CA ALA A 66 17.03 4.79 10.14
C ALA A 66 17.15 3.62 11.12
N LEU A 67 17.51 2.42 10.65
CA LEU A 67 17.77 1.27 11.52
C LEU A 67 19.04 1.47 12.36
N ASP A 68 20.12 1.96 11.77
CA ASP A 68 21.36 2.26 12.49
C ASP A 68 21.13 3.30 13.59
N ASP A 69 20.35 4.36 13.31
CA ASP A 69 19.97 5.36 14.30
C ASP A 69 19.18 4.75 15.46
N MET A 70 18.28 3.79 15.19
CA MET A 70 17.53 3.07 16.24
C MET A 70 18.46 2.20 17.09
N PHE A 71 19.43 1.52 16.49
CA PHE A 71 20.41 0.71 17.23
C PHE A 71 21.33 1.57 18.10
N HIS A 72 21.77 2.74 17.60
CA HIS A 72 22.55 3.70 18.38
C HIS A 72 21.76 4.30 19.55
N GLN A 73 20.46 4.52 19.38
CA GLN A 73 19.60 4.94 20.50
C GLN A 73 19.48 3.81 21.53
N ALA A 74 19.34 2.57 21.08
CA ALA A 74 19.24 1.39 21.95
C ALA A 74 20.56 1.07 22.69
N SER A 75 21.73 1.40 22.13
CA SER A 75 23.01 1.17 22.83
C SER A 75 23.19 2.02 24.09
N ASN A 76 22.45 3.13 24.20
CA ASN A 76 22.41 3.95 25.42
C ASN A 76 21.26 3.57 26.35
N ALA A 77 20.45 2.56 26.00
CA ALA A 77 19.44 2.05 26.89
C ALA A 77 20.11 1.34 28.08
N PRO A 78 19.61 1.54 29.31
CA PRO A 78 20.14 0.83 30.46
C PRO A 78 20.00 -0.69 30.26
N GLU A 79 21.06 -1.44 30.55
CA GLU A 79 20.97 -2.91 30.61
C GLU A 79 19.99 -3.30 31.71
N MET A 80 18.86 -3.90 31.31
CA MET A 80 17.87 -4.45 32.24
C MET A 80 18.03 -5.95 32.30
N THR A 81 17.99 -6.50 33.52
CA THR A 81 17.98 -7.94 33.72
C THR A 81 16.65 -8.55 33.24
N LEU A 82 16.67 -9.83 32.84
CA LEU A 82 15.45 -10.58 32.49
C LEU A 82 14.39 -10.54 33.59
N ASP A 83 14.83 -10.49 34.85
CA ASP A 83 13.94 -10.44 36.02
C ASP A 83 13.25 -9.07 36.14
N GLU A 84 13.96 -7.97 35.92
CA GLU A 84 13.37 -6.62 35.91
C GLU A 84 12.35 -6.46 34.78
N ILE A 85 12.66 -6.99 33.58
CA ILE A 85 11.74 -7.01 32.44
C ILE A 85 10.46 -7.80 32.77
N ASN A 86 10.61 -8.98 33.36
CA ASN A 86 9.47 -9.82 33.72
C ASN A 86 8.59 -9.16 34.80
N GLN A 87 9.20 -8.47 35.76
CA GLN A 87 8.50 -7.72 36.79
C GLN A 87 7.68 -6.56 36.19
N GLU A 88 8.27 -5.79 35.26
CA GLU A 88 7.56 -4.69 34.59
C GLU A 88 6.39 -5.19 33.75
N ILE A 89 6.59 -6.25 32.95
CA ILE A 89 5.53 -6.88 32.15
C ILE A 89 4.39 -7.37 33.05
N ALA A 90 4.72 -7.99 34.20
CA ALA A 90 3.73 -8.46 35.15
C ALA A 90 2.92 -7.31 35.76
N ALA A 91 3.58 -6.21 36.14
CA ALA A 91 2.93 -5.01 36.71
C ALA A 91 1.97 -4.35 35.71
N VAL A 92 2.39 -4.15 34.45
CA VAL A 92 1.54 -3.58 33.40
C VAL A 92 0.32 -4.46 33.12
N ARG A 93 0.50 -5.78 33.07
CA ARG A 93 -0.59 -6.75 32.87
C ARG A 93 -1.57 -6.78 34.05
N ALA A 94 -1.09 -6.59 35.27
CA ALA A 94 -1.93 -6.50 36.46
C ALA A 94 -2.79 -5.24 36.42
N ASN A 95 -2.21 -4.07 36.16
CA ASN A 95 -2.94 -2.80 36.05
C ASN A 95 -4.01 -2.84 34.95
N ARG A 96 -3.72 -3.43 33.78
CA ARG A 96 -4.70 -3.59 32.69
C ARG A 96 -5.90 -4.47 33.07
N LYS A 97 -5.74 -5.41 34.02
CA LYS A 97 -6.84 -6.23 34.54
C LYS A 97 -7.66 -5.48 35.60
N VAL A 98 -7.04 -4.54 36.31
CA VAL A 98 -7.70 -3.71 37.33
C VAL A 98 -8.57 -2.63 36.66
N ASP A 99 -8.09 -1.97 35.60
CA ASP A 99 -8.84 -0.94 34.85
C ASP A 99 -10.04 -1.48 34.04
N ARG A 100 -10.16 -2.81 33.90
CA ARG A 100 -11.25 -3.47 33.16
C ARG A 100 -12.38 -3.98 34.06
N LYS A 101 -12.40 -3.60 35.33
CA LYS A 101 -13.39 -4.01 36.33
C LYS A 101 -14.11 -2.79 36.89
#